data_AF-A0A1Q7LWU8-F1
#
_entry.id   AF-A0A1Q7LWU8-F1
#
_cell.length_a   1.000
_cell.length_b   1.000
_cell.length_c   1.000
_cell.angle_alpha   90.00
_cell.angle_beta   90.00
_cell.angle_gamma   90.00
#
_symmetry.space_group_name_H-M   'P 1'
#
loop_
_entity.id
_entity.type
_entity.pdbx_description
1 polymer ?
#
loop_
_entity_poly.entity_id
_entity_poly.type
_entity_poly.pdbx_seq_one_letter_code
_entity_poly.pdbx_strand_id
1 'polypeptide(L)'
;MRAHLVAYEPDLERVCAAAMRSCYSPHPGYELFTHTNPDRTLEGEKVFDSERISGLLRRALELGHYDILEHNSITWLAEAKEEEILSLLNSSKFFETSRLDEGSWLITTNLRVLVELARNNTQSSLTKELVSSLTIAAPNVSSVLSAEAKELGSR
;
A
#
# COMPACT_ATOMS: atom_id res chain seq x y z
N MET A 1 22.26 -2.03 -3.42
CA MET A 1 21.12 -2.94 -3.23
C MET A 1 20.11 -2.65 -4.33
N ARG A 2 19.32 -3.64 -4.75
CA ARG A 2 18.34 -3.46 -5.83
C ARG A 2 17.09 -4.27 -5.53
N ALA A 3 15.97 -3.60 -5.30
CA ALA A 3 14.64 -4.19 -5.25
C ALA A 3 13.83 -3.80 -6.49
N HIS A 4 13.37 -4.79 -7.24
CA HIS A 4 12.55 -4.64 -8.42
C HIS A 4 11.12 -5.06 -8.10
N LEU A 5 10.16 -4.16 -8.27
CA LEU A 5 8.73 -4.48 -8.15
C LEU A 5 8.35 -5.46 -9.27
N VAL A 6 7.89 -6.66 -8.92
CA VAL A 6 7.57 -7.72 -9.88
C VAL A 6 6.08 -8.09 -9.91
N ALA A 7 5.35 -7.85 -8.82
CA ALA A 7 3.91 -8.04 -8.78
C ALA A 7 3.24 -7.09 -7.79
N TYR A 8 2.04 -6.62 -8.15
CA TYR A 8 1.10 -5.93 -7.28
C TYR A 8 -0.29 -5.99 -7.92
N GLU A 9 -1.36 -5.82 -7.15
CA GLU A 9 -2.71 -5.73 -7.73
C GLU A 9 -2.83 -4.45 -8.60
N PRO A 10 -3.26 -4.57 -9.87
CA PRO A 10 -3.32 -3.42 -10.80
C PRO A 10 -4.14 -2.22 -10.29
N ASP A 11 -5.13 -2.45 -9.43
CA ASP A 11 -5.99 -1.42 -8.85
C ASP A 11 -5.99 -1.44 -7.31
N LEU A 12 -4.83 -1.72 -6.73
CA LEU A 12 -4.60 -1.85 -5.29
C LEU A 12 -5.31 -0.76 -4.47
N GLU A 13 -5.15 0.51 -4.85
CA GLU A 13 -5.74 1.65 -4.14
C GLU A 13 -7.28 1.65 -4.18
N ARG A 14 -7.86 1.22 -5.30
CA ARG A 14 -9.32 1.08 -5.43
C ARG A 14 -9.85 -0.08 -4.59
N VAL A 15 -9.12 -1.19 -4.51
CA VAL A 15 -9.46 -2.32 -3.64
C VAL A 15 -9.51 -1.85 -2.18
N CYS A 16 -8.48 -1.13 -1.73
CA CYS A 16 -8.42 -0.55 -0.38
C CYS A 16 -9.57 0.44 -0.12
N ALA A 17 -9.87 1.34 -1.07
CA ALA A 17 -10.98 2.27 -0.93
C ALA A 17 -12.35 1.56 -0.88
N ALA A 18 -12.53 0.48 -1.67
CA ALA A 18 -13.76 -0.29 -1.69
C ALA A 18 -13.94 -1.08 -0.39
N ALA A 19 -12.86 -1.64 0.15
CA ALA A 19 -12.84 -2.27 1.47
C ALA A 19 -13.29 -1.26 2.56
N MET A 20 -12.69 -0.06 2.58
CA MET A 20 -13.10 1.00 3.49
C MET A 20 -14.57 1.37 3.35
N ARG A 21 -15.06 1.54 2.11
CA ARG A 21 -16.44 1.96 1.88
C ARG A 21 -17.44 0.86 2.24
N SER A 22 -17.08 -0.40 2.05
CA SER A 22 -17.93 -1.56 2.36
C SER A 22 -18.31 -1.64 3.84
N CYS A 23 -17.48 -1.11 4.74
CA CYS A 23 -17.79 -1.04 6.17
C CYS A 23 -18.99 -0.13 6.50
N TYR A 24 -19.36 0.78 5.59
CA TYR A 24 -20.41 1.79 5.79
C TYR A 24 -21.41 1.84 4.64
N SER A 25 -21.39 0.83 3.78
CA SER A 25 -22.28 0.68 2.64
C SER A 25 -23.14 -0.56 2.85
N PRO A 26 -24.41 -0.57 2.41
CA PRO A 26 -25.18 -1.81 2.35
C PRO A 26 -24.68 -2.76 1.25
N HIS A 27 -23.76 -2.31 0.39
CA HIS A 27 -23.27 -3.07 -0.76
C HIS A 27 -21.90 -3.72 -0.50
N PRO A 28 -21.66 -4.92 -1.06
CA PRO A 28 -20.38 -5.61 -0.91
C PRO A 28 -19.25 -4.85 -1.62
N GLY A 29 -18.01 -5.04 -1.14
CA GLY A 29 -16.81 -4.38 -1.69
C GLY A 29 -16.62 -4.57 -3.19
N TYR A 30 -17.01 -5.72 -3.76
CA TYR A 30 -16.92 -5.97 -5.20
C TYR A 30 -17.86 -5.06 -6.03
N GLU A 31 -19.08 -4.80 -5.53
CA GLU A 31 -20.00 -3.90 -6.22
C GLU A 31 -19.51 -2.47 -6.16
N LEU A 32 -18.97 -2.04 -5.03
CA LEU A 32 -18.34 -0.73 -4.87
C LEU A 32 -17.11 -0.57 -5.78
N PHE A 33 -16.24 -1.59 -5.83
CA PHE A 33 -15.05 -1.62 -6.68
C PHE A 33 -15.42 -1.49 -8.18
N THR A 34 -16.50 -2.14 -8.61
CA THR A 34 -16.96 -2.13 -10.01
C THR A 34 -17.90 -0.98 -10.35
N HIS A 35 -18.34 -0.18 -9.36
CA HIS A 35 -19.23 0.96 -9.55
C HIS A 35 -18.46 2.19 -10.08
N THR A 36 -17.85 2.06 -11.25
CA THR A 36 -17.06 3.11 -11.90
C THR A 36 -17.80 3.82 -13.03
N ASN A 37 -18.98 3.32 -13.42
CA ASN A 37 -19.79 3.90 -14.49
C ASN A 37 -21.05 4.58 -13.90
N PRO A 38 -21.31 5.87 -14.21
CA PRO A 38 -22.52 6.57 -13.79
C PRO A 38 -23.82 5.97 -14.31
N ASP A 39 -23.81 5.22 -15.41
CA ASP A 39 -25.00 4.61 -16.01
C ASP A 39 -25.56 3.45 -15.19
N ARG A 40 -24.74 2.87 -14.30
CA ARG A 40 -25.15 1.79 -13.39
C ARG A 40 -25.25 2.34 -11.98
N THR A 41 -26.44 2.78 -11.58
CA THR A 41 -26.68 3.32 -10.24
C THR A 41 -26.63 2.23 -9.19
N LEU A 42 -25.79 2.43 -8.17
CA LEU A 42 -25.79 1.66 -6.95
C LEU A 42 -26.44 2.54 -5.88
N GLU A 43 -27.59 2.11 -5.35
CA GLU A 43 -28.43 2.97 -4.50
C GLU A 43 -27.66 3.48 -3.27
N GLY A 44 -27.68 4.80 -3.05
CA GLY A 44 -26.99 5.44 -1.93
C GLY A 44 -25.47 5.54 -2.08
N GLU A 45 -24.91 5.10 -3.21
CA GLU A 45 -23.48 5.16 -3.48
C GLU A 45 -23.13 6.17 -4.57
N LYS A 46 -21.92 6.70 -4.46
CA LYS A 46 -21.31 7.55 -5.47
C LYS A 46 -20.40 6.69 -6.34
N VAL A 47 -20.30 7.08 -7.61
CA VAL A 47 -19.33 6.48 -8.53
C VAL A 47 -17.94 6.50 -7.91
N PHE A 48 -17.25 5.37 -8.05
CA PHE A 48 -15.91 5.12 -7.55
C PHE A 48 -14.86 5.63 -8.53
N ASP A 49 -14.89 6.94 -8.77
CA ASP A 49 -13.90 7.64 -9.58
C ASP A 49 -12.58 7.91 -8.82
N SER A 50 -11.59 8.45 -9.54
CA SER A 50 -10.27 8.73 -8.97
C SER A 50 -10.30 9.72 -7.80
N GLU A 51 -11.17 10.73 -7.85
CA GLU A 51 -11.31 11.72 -6.77
C GLU A 51 -11.87 11.06 -5.50
N ARG A 52 -12.91 10.23 -5.67
CA ARG A 52 -13.53 9.50 -4.57
C ARG A 52 -12.56 8.53 -3.92
N ILE A 53 -11.81 7.77 -4.72
CA ILE A 53 -10.81 6.81 -4.24
C ILE A 53 -9.72 7.55 -3.45
N SER A 54 -9.12 8.60 -4.03
CA SER A 54 -8.07 9.39 -3.37
C SER A 54 -8.57 10.02 -2.06
N GLY A 55 -9.79 10.56 -2.05
CA GLY A 55 -10.40 11.14 -0.86
C GLY A 55 -10.67 10.14 0.26
N LEU A 56 -11.06 8.90 -0.08
CA LEU A 56 -11.24 7.83 0.91
C LEU A 56 -9.90 7.40 1.51
N LEU A 57 -8.88 7.16 0.67
CA LEU A 57 -7.55 6.75 1.13
C LEU A 57 -6.89 7.81 2.01
N ARG A 58 -6.98 9.09 1.63
CA ARG A 58 -6.51 10.20 2.47
C ARG A 58 -7.16 10.18 3.85
N ARG A 59 -8.48 10.09 3.91
CA ARG A 59 -9.20 10.02 5.19
C ARG A 59 -8.83 8.78 6.01
N ALA A 60 -8.61 7.64 5.36
CA ALA A 60 -8.16 6.43 6.05
C ALA A 60 -6.80 6.65 6.73
N LEU A 61 -5.86 7.31 6.05
CA LEU A 61 -4.54 7.63 6.59
C LEU A 61 -4.61 8.67 7.73
N GLU A 62 -5.49 9.67 7.62
CA GLU A 62 -5.70 10.72 8.63
C GLU A 62 -6.37 10.18 9.90
N LEU A 63 -7.34 9.26 9.74
CA LEU A 63 -8.12 8.69 10.85
C LEU A 63 -7.50 7.41 11.44
N GLY A 64 -6.42 6.90 10.85
CA GLY A 64 -5.74 5.69 11.32
C GLY A 64 -6.46 4.38 10.99
N HIS A 65 -7.30 4.36 9.93
CA HIS A 65 -7.97 3.15 9.46
C HIS A 65 -7.05 2.31 8.58
N TYR A 66 -5.98 1.75 9.15
CA TYR A 66 -4.94 1.06 8.37
C TYR A 66 -5.30 -0.35 7.94
N ASP A 67 -6.30 -0.99 8.56
CA ASP A 67 -6.70 -2.36 8.23
C ASP A 67 -7.16 -2.47 6.76
N ILE A 68 -7.70 -1.37 6.19
CA ILE A 68 -8.12 -1.32 4.77
C ILE A 68 -6.95 -1.43 3.80
N LEU A 69 -5.72 -1.15 4.26
CA LEU A 69 -4.49 -1.23 3.47
C LEU A 69 -3.91 -2.65 3.41
N GLU A 70 -4.55 -3.64 4.04
CA GLU A 70 -4.11 -5.04 4.04
C GLU A 70 -4.73 -5.87 2.91
N HIS A 71 -5.70 -5.32 2.15
CA HIS A 71 -6.42 -6.02 1.08
C HIS A 71 -5.62 -6.15 -0.25
N ASN A 72 -4.30 -6.21 -0.17
CA ASN A 72 -3.40 -6.26 -1.32
C ASN A 72 -2.11 -7.02 -0.99
N SER A 73 -1.36 -7.33 -2.03
CA SER A 73 -0.07 -7.99 -1.98
C SER A 73 0.87 -7.32 -2.97
N ILE A 74 2.04 -6.92 -2.48
CA ILE A 74 3.09 -6.30 -3.27
C ILE A 74 4.33 -7.16 -3.13
N THR A 75 4.93 -7.54 -4.26
CA THR A 75 6.08 -8.44 -4.33
C THR A 75 7.24 -7.82 -5.09
N TRP A 76 8.43 -7.97 -4.53
CA TRP A 76 9.69 -7.56 -5.14
C TRP A 76 10.63 -8.74 -5.32
N LEU A 77 11.43 -8.66 -6.38
CA LEU A 77 12.68 -9.38 -6.51
C LEU A 77 13.81 -8.49 -5.99
N ALA A 78 14.50 -8.91 -4.93
CA ALA A 78 15.52 -8.11 -4.26
C ALA A 78 16.86 -8.84 -4.17
N GLU A 79 17.93 -8.14 -4.52
CA GLU A 79 19.30 -8.53 -4.20
C GLU A 79 19.63 -8.05 -2.79
N ALA A 80 19.76 -8.93 -1.80
CA ALA A 80 20.00 -8.57 -0.40
C ALA A 80 20.79 -9.66 0.36
N LYS A 81 21.59 -9.22 1.34
CA LYS A 81 22.26 -10.15 2.27
C LYS A 81 21.26 -10.72 3.27
N GLU A 82 21.59 -11.90 3.81
CA GLU A 82 20.75 -12.57 4.81
C GLU A 82 20.51 -11.68 6.06
N GLU A 83 21.53 -10.94 6.51
CA GLU A 83 21.41 -9.98 7.62
C GLU A 83 20.38 -8.87 7.34
N GLU A 84 20.29 -8.40 6.09
CA GLU A 84 19.32 -7.37 5.67
C GLU A 84 17.90 -7.94 5.65
N ILE A 85 17.74 -9.20 5.22
CA ILE A 85 16.47 -9.92 5.25
C ILE A 85 16.02 -10.20 6.69
N LEU A 86 16.93 -10.63 7.57
CA LEU A 86 16.62 -10.82 8.99
C LEU A 86 16.22 -9.49 9.66
N SER A 87 16.91 -8.40 9.33
CA SER A 87 16.52 -7.06 9.80
C SER A 87 15.13 -6.66 9.31
N LEU A 88 14.79 -6.97 8.05
CA LEU A 88 13.47 -6.73 7.48
C LEU A 88 12.38 -7.53 8.22
N LEU A 89 12.59 -8.84 8.41
CA LEU A 89 11.64 -9.72 9.11
C LEU A 89 11.44 -9.30 10.58
N ASN A 90 12.47 -8.74 11.22
CA ASN A 90 12.36 -8.18 12.56
C ASN A 90 11.63 -6.83 12.60
N SER A 91 11.58 -6.10 11.49
CA SER A 91 10.86 -4.82 11.42
C SER A 91 9.34 -4.98 11.38
N SER A 92 8.85 -6.08 10.79
CA SER A 92 7.44 -6.42 10.75
C SER A 92 7.25 -7.92 10.51
N LYS A 93 6.32 -8.53 11.26
CA LYS A 93 5.93 -9.95 11.10
C LYS A 93 5.14 -10.23 9.82
N PHE A 94 4.76 -9.20 9.07
CA PHE A 94 3.91 -9.29 7.87
C PHE A 94 4.73 -9.26 6.57
N PHE A 95 6.02 -9.57 6.66
CA PHE A 95 6.85 -9.88 5.52
C PHE A 95 6.89 -11.38 5.30
N GLU A 96 6.70 -11.77 4.04
CA GLU A 96 7.02 -13.11 3.57
C GLU A 96 8.25 -13.02 2.68
N THR A 97 9.21 -13.91 2.88
CA THR A 97 10.42 -13.96 2.06
C THR A 97 10.68 -15.37 1.56
N SER A 98 11.22 -15.47 0.36
CA SER A 98 11.65 -16.74 -0.24
C SER A 98 13.00 -16.53 -0.93
N ARG A 99 13.98 -17.33 -0.54
CA ARG A 99 15.31 -17.30 -1.16
C ARG A 99 15.25 -17.97 -2.52
N LEU A 100 15.71 -17.29 -3.57
CA LEU A 100 15.80 -17.85 -4.92
C LEU A 100 17.19 -18.42 -5.20
N ASP A 101 18.24 -17.70 -4.81
CA ASP A 101 19.64 -18.08 -4.99
C ASP A 101 20.54 -17.48 -3.88
N GLU A 102 21.85 -17.43 -4.10
CA GLU A 102 22.77 -16.68 -3.23
C GLU A 102 22.63 -15.18 -3.42
N GLY A 103 21.88 -14.56 -2.50
CA GLY A 103 21.71 -13.11 -2.44
C GLY A 103 20.46 -12.59 -3.14
N SER A 104 19.68 -13.43 -3.84
CA SER A 104 18.38 -13.05 -4.42
C SER A 104 17.20 -13.59 -3.63
N TRP A 105 16.20 -12.72 -3.43
CA TRP A 105 15.03 -12.98 -2.61
C TRP A 105 13.76 -12.48 -3.29
N LEU A 106 12.68 -13.25 -3.17
CA LEU A 106 11.33 -12.69 -3.25
C LEU A 106 10.96 -12.14 -1.87
N ILE A 107 10.42 -10.94 -1.87
CA ILE A 107 9.88 -10.27 -0.68
C ILE A 107 8.44 -9.91 -1.00
N THR A 108 7.51 -10.27 -0.13
CA THR A 108 6.09 -9.93 -0.27
C THR A 108 5.58 -9.30 1.00
N THR A 109 4.74 -8.27 0.87
CA THR A 109 4.00 -7.67 2.00
C THR A 109 2.74 -6.96 1.50
N ASN A 110 2.04 -6.26 2.38
CA ASN A 110 0.88 -5.44 2.03
C ASN A 110 1.17 -3.94 2.19
N LEU A 111 0.30 -3.10 1.64
CA LEU A 111 0.43 -1.65 1.67
C LEU A 111 0.49 -1.06 3.09
N ARG A 112 -0.21 -1.66 4.08
CA ARG A 112 -0.15 -1.20 5.48
C ARG A 112 1.29 -1.18 5.98
N VAL A 113 2.03 -2.26 5.77
CA VAL A 113 3.42 -2.38 6.23
C VAL A 113 4.30 -1.34 5.55
N LEU A 114 4.11 -1.08 4.26
CA LEU A 114 4.86 -0.03 3.56
C LEU A 114 4.57 1.37 4.10
N VAL A 115 3.30 1.67 4.45
CA VAL A 115 2.91 2.93 5.07
C VAL A 115 3.55 3.09 6.45
N GLU A 116 3.56 2.03 7.26
CA GLU A 116 4.21 2.01 8.57
C GLU A 116 5.73 2.22 8.44
N LEU A 117 6.37 1.54 7.48
CA LEU A 117 7.79 1.74 7.18
C LEU A 117 8.09 3.15 6.68
N ALA A 118 7.25 3.73 5.82
CA ALA A 118 7.42 5.08 5.28
C ALA A 118 7.38 6.16 6.38
N ARG A 119 6.58 5.94 7.42
CA ARG A 119 6.45 6.84 8.58
C ARG A 119 7.50 6.59 9.66
N ASN A 120 8.21 5.46 9.61
CA ASN A 120 9.27 5.17 10.56
C ASN A 120 10.57 5.90 10.18
N ASN A 121 11.20 6.56 11.15
CA ASN A 121 12.42 7.33 10.95
C ASN A 121 13.68 6.47 10.75
N THR A 122 13.61 5.18 11.08
CA THR A 122 14.76 4.25 10.98
C THR A 122 14.56 3.29 9.81
N GLN A 123 14.95 3.72 8.61
CA GLN A 123 14.88 2.89 7.42
C GLN A 123 16.26 2.38 7.00
N SER A 124 16.37 1.07 6.80
CA SER A 124 17.52 0.47 6.12
C SER A 124 17.51 0.84 4.64
N SER A 125 18.60 0.57 3.92
CA SER A 125 18.60 0.79 2.46
C SER A 125 17.54 -0.07 1.77
N LEU A 126 17.17 -1.23 2.32
CA LEU A 126 16.23 -2.15 1.71
C LEU A 126 14.81 -1.60 1.83
N THR A 127 14.43 -1.20 3.06
CA THR A 127 13.10 -0.65 3.29
C THR A 127 12.88 0.66 2.54
N LYS A 128 13.92 1.48 2.35
CA LYS A 128 13.86 2.67 1.47
C LYS A 128 13.48 2.31 0.04
N GLU A 129 14.11 1.28 -0.53
CA GLU A 129 13.79 0.84 -1.88
C GLU A 129 12.38 0.26 -1.98
N LEU A 130 11.94 -0.56 -1.01
CA LEU A 130 10.57 -1.09 -0.98
C LEU A 130 9.54 0.05 -0.89
N VAL A 131 9.75 1.03 0.00
CA VAL A 131 8.87 2.20 0.15
C VAL A 131 8.86 3.06 -1.12
N SER A 132 10.00 3.19 -1.82
CA SER A 132 10.05 3.97 -3.08
C SER A 132 9.09 3.46 -4.16
N SER A 133 8.76 2.17 -4.13
CA SER A 133 7.83 1.55 -5.08
C SER A 133 6.38 2.01 -4.91
N LEU A 134 6.03 2.66 -3.79
CA LEU A 134 4.71 3.28 -3.60
C LEU A 134 4.39 4.33 -4.66
N THR A 135 5.40 5.00 -5.21
CA THR A 135 5.21 5.96 -6.32
C THR A 135 4.60 5.32 -7.56
N ILE A 136 4.73 4.01 -7.70
CA ILE A 136 4.19 3.20 -8.80
C ILE A 136 2.93 2.44 -8.35
N ALA A 137 3.02 1.68 -7.25
CA ALA A 137 1.97 0.76 -6.82
C ALA A 137 0.78 1.45 -6.12
N ALA A 138 1.02 2.58 -5.45
CA ALA A 138 0.02 3.29 -4.66
C ALA A 138 0.27 4.83 -4.66
N PRO A 139 0.10 5.50 -5.82
CA PRO A 139 0.51 6.88 -6.00
C PRO A 139 -0.27 7.88 -5.14
N ASN A 140 -1.56 7.65 -4.84
CA ASN A 140 -2.32 8.53 -3.95
C ASN A 140 -1.79 8.45 -2.52
N VAL A 141 -1.52 7.23 -2.04
CA VAL A 141 -0.93 6.99 -0.71
C VAL A 141 0.48 7.59 -0.63
N SER A 142 1.31 7.39 -1.66
CA SER A 142 2.64 7.99 -1.76
C SER A 142 2.60 9.52 -1.68
N SER A 143 1.62 10.14 -2.35
CA SER A 143 1.42 11.59 -2.30
C SER A 143 1.05 12.10 -0.91
N VAL A 144 0.23 11.37 -0.15
CA VAL A 144 -0.15 11.75 1.22
C VAL A 144 1.07 11.67 2.14
N LEU A 145 1.81 10.57 2.10
CA LEU A 145 3.03 10.38 2.90
C LEU A 145 4.09 11.45 2.61
N SER A 146 4.25 11.80 1.33
CA SER A 146 5.18 12.86 0.92
C SER A 146 4.78 14.24 1.44
N ALA A 147 3.48 14.51 1.56
CA ALA A 147 2.98 15.76 2.15
C ALA A 147 3.22 15.79 3.67
N GLU A 148 2.91 14.71 4.38
CA GLU A 148 3.17 14.55 5.82
C GLU A 148 4.65 14.78 6.17
N ALA A 149 5.56 14.18 5.39
CA ALA A 149 7.00 14.33 5.60
C ALA A 149 7.49 15.79 5.43
N LYS A 150 6.93 16.54 4.48
CA LYS A 150 7.25 17.97 4.28
C LYS A 150 6.78 18.84 5.44
N GLU A 151 5.60 18.55 6.00
CA GLU A 151 5.06 19.27 7.15
C GLU A 151 5.90 19.01 8.41
N LEU A 152 6.38 17.78 8.61
CA LEU A 152 7.24 17.43 9.74
C LEU A 152 8.65 18.03 9.63
N GLY A 153 9.22 18.11 8.43
CA GLY A 153 10.53 18.73 8.20
C GLY A 153 10.53 20.27 8.18
N SER A 154 9.34 20.88 8.21
CA SER A 154 9.16 22.35 8.28
C SER A 154 8.92 22.86 9.71
N ARG A 155 8.97 21.97 10.71
CA ARG A 155 8.90 22.27 12.15
C ARG A 155 10.25 22.11 12.81
#